data_AF-A0A939XQJ0-F1
#
_entry.id   AF-A0A939XQJ0-F1
#
_cell.length_a   1.000
_cell.length_b   1.000
_cell.length_c   1.000
_cell.angle_alpha   90.00
_cell.angle_beta   90.00
_cell.angle_gamma   90.00
#
_symmetry.space_group_name_H-M   'P 1'
#
loop_
_entity.id
_entity.type
_entity.pdbx_description
1 polymer ?
#
loop_
_entity_poly.entity_id
_entity_poly.type
_entity_poly.pdbx_seq_one_letter_code
_entity_poly.pdbx_strand_id
1 'polypeptide(L)' 'MKILVIGSGGREHALTWKIAQSPLVEKIWCAPGNPGIAEFAECLPIAVTAVDFLLNFALEHEV' A
#
# COMPACT_ATOMS: atom_id res chain seq x y z
N MET A 1 -4.67 9.66 8.11
CA MET A 1 -4.25 8.24 8.28
C MET A 1 -3.38 7.81 7.11
N LYS A 2 -2.27 7.17 7.42
CA LYS A 2 -1.36 6.58 6.45
C LYS A 2 -1.65 5.08 6.35
N ILE A 3 -1.60 4.50 5.15
CA ILE A 3 -2.03 3.11 4.90
C ILE A 3 -0.98 2.36 4.08
N LEU A 4 -0.69 1.11 4.45
CA LEU A 4 0.10 0.17 3.66
C LEU A 4 -0.75 -1.03 3.23
N VAL A 5 -0.87 -1.24 1.92
CA VAL A 5 -1.56 -2.39 1.31
C VAL A 5 -0.54 -3.44 0.85
N ILE A 6 -0.70 -4.69 1.25
CA ILE A 6 0.22 -5.78 0.90
C ILE A 6 -0.40 -6.65 -0.20
N GLY A 7 0.26 -6.71 -1.35
CA GLY A 7 -0.12 -7.49 -2.53
C GLY A 7 -0.05 -6.70 -3.83
N SER A 8 -0.49 -7.33 -4.92
CA SER A 8 -0.42 -6.76 -6.28
C SER A 8 -1.53 -7.26 -7.20
N GLY A 9 -2.56 -7.92 -6.67
CA GLY A 9 -3.67 -8.45 -7.43
C GLY A 9 -4.80 -7.44 -7.64
N GLY A 10 -5.86 -7.89 -8.32
CA GLY A 10 -7.08 -7.07 -8.52
C GLY A 10 -7.82 -6.79 -7.21
N ARG A 11 -7.70 -7.67 -6.21
CA ARG A 11 -8.26 -7.45 -4.87
C ARG A 11 -7.62 -6.23 -4.20
N GLU A 12 -6.29 -6.16 -4.21
CA GLU A 12 -5.55 -5.04 -3.62
C GLU A 12 -5.80 -3.75 -4.40
N HIS A 13 -5.97 -3.82 -5.72
CA HIS A 13 -6.43 -2.68 -6.51
C HIS A 13 -7.78 -2.17 -5.99
N ALA A 14 -8.80 -3.02 -5.91
CA ALA A 14 -10.14 -2.59 -5.48
C ALA A 14 -10.13 -2.01 -4.05
N LEU A 15 -9.35 -2.61 -3.14
CA LEU A 15 -9.16 -2.08 -1.79
C LEU A 15 -8.50 -0.70 -1.82
N THR A 16 -7.38 -0.54 -2.52
CA THR A 16 -6.65 0.73 -2.63
C THR A 16 -7.54 1.82 -3.24
N TRP A 17 -8.22 1.52 -4.35
CA TRP A 17 -9.18 2.41 -5.00
C TRP A 17 -10.25 2.91 -4.04
N LYS A 18 -10.78 2.03 -3.18
CA LYS A 18 -11.83 2.43 -2.24
C LYS A 18 -11.29 3.19 -1.03
N ILE A 19 -10.13 2.79 -0.51
CA ILE A 19 -9.46 3.47 0.61
C ILE A 19 -9.10 4.91 0.22
N ALA A 20 -8.60 5.14 -0.99
CA ALA A 20 -8.22 6.47 -1.50
C ALA A 20 -9.36 7.50 -1.53
N GLN A 21 -10.62 7.07 -1.45
CA GLN A 21 -11.79 7.96 -1.43
C GLN A 21 -12.13 8.48 -0.03
N SER A 22 -11.51 7.95 1.02
CA SER A 22 -11.79 8.37 2.40
C SER A 22 -11.14 9.73 2.70
N PRO A 23 -11.88 10.70 3.25
CA PRO A 23 -11.30 11.99 3.65
C PRO A 23 -10.32 11.87 4.82
N LEU A 24 -10.25 10.71 5.47
CA LEU A 24 -9.33 10.44 6.56
C LEU A 24 -7.95 9.97 6.07
N VAL A 25 -7.81 9.64 4.78
CA VAL A 25 -6.56 9.09 4.23
C VAL A 25 -5.64 10.22 3.79
N GLU A 26 -4.39 10.15 4.22
CA GLU A 26 -3.33 11.10 3.89
C GLU A 26 -2.38 10.55 2.85
N LYS A 27 -2.00 9.26 2.96
CA LYS A 27 -1.09 8.58 2.04
C LYS A 27 -1.34 7.09 2.01
N ILE A 28 -1.19 6.49 0.83
CA ILE A 28 -1.26 5.05 0.63
C ILE A 28 0.01 4.56 -0.05
N TRP A 29 0.57 3.49 0.49
CA TRP A 29 1.58 2.67 -0.16
C TRP A 29 1.02 1.30 -0.50
N CYS A 30 1.59 0.67 -1.53
CA CYS A 30 1.32 -0.73 -1.83
C CYS A 30 2.61 -1.50 -2.09
N ALA A 31 2.74 -2.69 -1.50
CA ALA A 31 3.92 -3.53 -1.62
C ALA A 31 3.54 -4.94 -2.14
N PRO A 32 3.93 -5.36 -3.37
CA PRO A 32 4.65 -4.57 -4.37
C PRO A 32 3.77 -3.66 -5.24
N GLY A 33 2.44 -3.84 -5.20
CA GLY A 33 1.52 -3.13 -6.08
C GLY A 33 1.62 -3.56 -7.55
N ASN A 34 0.86 -2.86 -8.40
CA ASN A 34 0.82 -3.05 -9.86
C ASN A 34 0.55 -1.70 -10.56
N PRO A 35 0.62 -1.61 -11.89
CA PRO A 35 0.41 -0.34 -12.59
C PRO A 35 -0.94 0.35 -12.33
N GLY A 36 -2.02 -0.42 -12.12
CA GLY A 36 -3.33 0.17 -11.80
C GLY A 36 -3.42 0.67 -10.36
N ILE A 37 -2.73 0.01 -9.42
CA ILE A 37 -2.61 0.49 -8.03
C ILE A 37 -1.82 1.81 -7.96
N ALA A 38 -0.85 2.00 -8.87
CA ALA A 38 -0.02 3.20 -8.92
C ALA A 38 -0.80 4.50 -9.20
N GLU A 39 -2.06 4.39 -9.67
CA GLU A 39 -2.98 5.54 -9.81
C GLU A 39 -3.46 6.10 -8.47
N PHE A 40 -3.42 5.29 -7.40
CA PHE A 40 -3.99 5.61 -6.08
C PHE A 40 -2.99 5.50 -4.92
N ALA A 41 -1.87 4.80 -5.12
CA ALA A 41 -0.87 4.54 -4.08
C ALA A 41 0.56 4.53 -4.64
N GLU A 42 1.54 4.77 -3.76
CA GLU A 42 2.96 4.60 -4.10
C GLU A 42 3.34 3.12 -4.03
N CYS A 43 3.75 2.54 -5.16
CA CYS A 43 4.16 1.13 -5.25
C CYS A 43 5.61 0.95 -4.80
N LEU A 44 5.82 0.19 -3.72
CA LEU A 44 7.13 -0.11 -3.16
C LEU A 44 7.66 -1.41 -3.75
N PRO A 45 8.92 -1.50 -4.19
CA PRO A 45 9.51 -2.74 -4.72
C PRO A 45 9.87 -3.74 -3.60
N ILE A 46 8.92 -4.03 -2.71
CA ILE A 46 9.06 -4.94 -1.56
C ILE A 46 8.15 -6.14 -1.81
N ALA A 47 8.72 -7.35 -1.73
CA ALA A 47 7.96 -8.58 -1.87
C ALA A 47 7.02 -8.79 -0.67
N VAL A 48 5.84 -9.39 -0.90
CA VAL A 48 4.86 -9.67 0.17
C VAL A 48 5.40 -10.59 1.27
N THR A 49 6.43 -11.37 0.98
CA THR A 49 7.10 -12.29 1.91
C THR A 49 8.25 -11.65 2.67
N ALA A 50 8.65 -10.41 2.33
CA ALA A 50 9.75 -9.69 2.97
C ALA A 50 9.28 -9.01 4.26
N VAL A 51 8.80 -9.83 5.22
CA VAL A 51 8.11 -9.37 6.44
C VAL A 51 8.95 -8.38 7.25
N ASP A 52 10.27 -8.61 7.39
CA ASP A 52 11.14 -7.71 8.13
C ASP A 52 11.22 -6.32 7.49
N PHE A 53 11.26 -6.25 6.17
CA PHE A 53 11.26 -4.98 5.44
C PHE A 53 9.92 -4.27 5.56
N LEU A 54 8.81 -5.01 5.47
CA LEU A 54 7.46 -4.47 5.65
C LEU A 54 7.26 -3.93 7.06
N LEU A 55 7.73 -4.64 8.09
CA LEU A 55 7.68 -4.21 9.48
C LEU A 55 8.48 -2.93 9.70
N ASN A 56 9.74 -2.90 9.26
CA ASN A 56 10.59 -1.73 9.42
C ASN A 56 9.99 -0.51 8.69
N PHE A 57 9.52 -0.70 7.46
CA PHE A 57 8.83 0.35 6.71
C PHE A 57 7.63 0.87 7.50
N ALA A 58 6.84 -0.05 8.08
CA ALA A 58 5.62 0.32 8.77
C ALA A 58 5.88 1.12 10.06
N LEU A 59 6.88 0.71 10.84
CA LEU A 59 7.32 1.43 12.03
C LEU A 59 7.90 2.81 11.70
N GLU A 60 8.72 2.92 10.65
CA GLU A 60 9.33 4.19 10.24
C GLU A 60 8.31 5.20 9.72
N HIS A 61 7.28 4.73 9.02
CA HIS A 61 6.26 5.58 8.39
C HIS A 61 4.98 5.73 9.22
N GLU A 62 4.87 5.00 10.34
CA GLU A 62 3.71 4.95 11.23
C GLU A 62 2.42 4.52 10.50
N VAL A 63 2.43 3.30 9.93
CA VAL A 63 1.28 2.67 9.22
C VAL A 63 0.91 1.31 9.81
#